data_AF-A0A142JK00-F1
#
_entry.id   AF-A0A142JK00-F1
#
_cell.length_a   1.000
_cell.length_b   1.000
_cell.length_c   1.000
_cell.angle_alpha   90.00
_cell.angle_beta   90.00
_cell.angle_gamma   90.00
#
_symmetry.space_group_name_H-M   'P 1'
#
loop_
_entity.id
_entity.type
_entity.pdbx_description
1 polymer ?
#
loop_
_entity_poly.entity_id
_entity_poly.type
_entity_poly.pdbx_seq_one_letter_code
_entity_poly.pdbx_strand_id
1 'polypeptide(L)'
;MILIQAPLFYETRDGQRKPDDNVNKLAARKALSSTGCTVQYLLPSEPGRMDRFLPRLQASVLDLAFGHAGFVWGLRQAREACFGSQPEAPRWACAVSSLQVHTEWDRQQSVFVATRLECATGESWVRFAHAEAEHVMSPWMRFDQGAKYLASRRVELPRTNADQRMLLANFFADTFDDITSLDPSAVVFIDSTRTARLASWLGDVGVRTPQRQIVAGIVLSQRWPMLRVLRVREQAPSIGQEKFHGHSTEHGMLIRSWTSTQRLFEVEGTSAPTFWSLAKPSTHHKRGASCYRSILLPASSKASEASEAYAMFPAQPDKQHLTSRAVEIVILQKQPQDSNLQLASFAQHLRAGMLTARNEPWVTTPTPLRIIEKLSEYMRT
;
A
#
# COMPACT_ATOMS: atom_id res chain seq x y z
N MET A 1 13.30 -18.18 -8.13
CA MET A 1 13.82 -16.89 -7.64
C MET A 1 15.12 -16.60 -8.36
N ILE A 2 15.25 -15.44 -9.00
CA ILE A 2 16.44 -15.03 -9.75
C ILE A 2 16.83 -13.62 -9.32
N LEU A 3 18.10 -13.44 -8.96
CA LEU A 3 18.70 -12.12 -8.73
C LEU A 3 19.61 -11.80 -9.91
N ILE A 4 19.33 -10.71 -10.62
CA ILE A 4 20.08 -10.31 -11.81
C ILE A 4 20.89 -9.06 -11.48
N GLN A 5 22.21 -9.17 -11.58
CA GLN A 5 23.08 -8.01 -11.52
C GLN A 5 23.17 -7.37 -12.92
N ALA A 6 22.66 -6.15 -13.08
CA ALA A 6 22.62 -5.46 -14.37
C ALA A 6 23.05 -3.99 -14.21
N PRO A 7 24.00 -3.49 -15.03
CA PRO A 7 24.41 -2.10 -14.99
C PRO A 7 23.29 -1.19 -15.50
N LEU A 8 23.31 0.08 -15.07
CA LEU A 8 22.42 1.13 -15.58
C LEU A 8 22.78 1.59 -16.99
N PHE A 9 24.03 1.37 -17.40
CA PHE A 9 24.58 1.78 -18.68
C PHE A 9 25.28 0.60 -19.34
N TYR A 10 25.18 0.50 -20.66
CA TYR A 10 25.95 -0.44 -21.46
C TYR A 10 26.89 0.31 -22.39
N GLU A 11 28.03 -0.29 -22.70
CA GLU A 11 28.97 0.25 -23.67
C GLU A 11 28.53 -0.15 -25.08
N THR A 12 28.42 0.84 -25.95
CA THR A 12 28.15 0.67 -27.37
C THR A 12 29.43 0.28 -28.10
N ARG A 13 29.31 -0.20 -29.34
CA ARG A 13 30.47 -0.56 -30.19
C ARG A 13 31.45 0.61 -30.38
N ASP A 14 30.95 1.85 -30.27
CA ASP A 14 31.75 3.08 -30.41
C ASP A 14 32.35 3.56 -29.07
N GLY A 15 32.29 2.73 -28.02
CA GLY A 15 32.81 3.06 -26.68
C GLY A 15 31.95 4.05 -25.88
N GLN A 16 30.83 4.52 -26.42
CA GLN A 16 29.90 5.40 -25.68
C GLN A 16 29.05 4.60 -24.70
N ARG A 17 28.82 5.16 -23.50
CA ARG A 17 27.90 4.62 -22.51
C ARG A 17 26.48 5.11 -22.76
N LYS A 18 25.56 4.20 -23.06
CA LYS A 18 24.13 4.49 -23.18
C LYS A 18 23.36 3.95 -21.99
N PRO A 19 22.36 4.68 -21.47
CA PRO A 19 21.48 4.15 -20.44
C PRO A 19 20.71 2.96 -21.00
N ASP A 20 20.51 1.95 -20.15
CA ASP A 20 19.59 0.86 -20.42
C ASP A 20 18.17 1.41 -20.61
N ASP A 21 17.40 0.81 -21.50
CA ASP A 21 16.01 1.20 -21.72
C ASP A 21 15.17 0.80 -20.50
N ASN A 22 14.24 1.68 -20.11
CA ASN A 22 13.37 1.47 -18.97
C ASN A 22 12.46 0.23 -19.15
N VAL A 23 12.22 -0.20 -20.39
CA VAL A 23 11.43 -1.39 -20.73
C VAL A 23 12.19 -2.70 -20.56
N ASN A 24 13.52 -2.72 -20.73
CA ASN A 24 14.29 -3.97 -20.82
C ASN A 24 14.16 -4.82 -19.55
N LYS A 25 14.27 -4.18 -18.37
CA LYS A 25 14.12 -4.86 -17.08
C LYS A 25 12.68 -5.32 -16.82
N LEU A 26 11.69 -4.56 -17.29
CA LEU A 26 10.28 -4.89 -17.14
C LEU A 26 9.91 -6.08 -18.04
N ALA A 27 10.30 -6.03 -19.31
CA ALA A 27 10.13 -7.10 -20.28
C ALA A 27 10.79 -8.40 -19.83
N ALA A 28 12.05 -8.34 -19.37
CA ALA A 28 12.77 -9.51 -18.87
C ALA A 28 12.15 -10.08 -17.58
N ARG A 29 11.68 -9.24 -16.65
CA ARG A 29 10.92 -9.70 -15.48
C ARG A 29 9.65 -10.42 -15.91
N LYS A 30 8.85 -9.84 -16.82
CA LYS A 30 7.63 -10.47 -17.33
C LYS A 30 7.93 -11.81 -18.01
N ALA A 31 8.95 -11.86 -18.87
CA ALA A 31 9.36 -13.08 -19.55
C ALA A 31 9.75 -14.18 -18.56
N LEU A 32 10.61 -13.90 -17.59
CA LEU A 32 11.03 -14.87 -16.57
C LEU A 32 9.88 -15.25 -15.62
N SER A 33 8.97 -14.33 -15.30
CA SER A 33 7.79 -14.65 -14.49
C SER A 33 6.78 -15.52 -15.22
N SER A 34 6.70 -15.45 -16.55
CA SER A 34 5.91 -16.39 -17.34
C SER A 34 6.40 -17.85 -17.21
N THR A 35 7.69 -18.06 -16.93
CA THR A 35 8.26 -19.39 -16.64
C THR A 35 8.17 -19.77 -15.16
N GLY A 36 7.54 -18.94 -14.32
CA GLY A 36 7.41 -19.16 -12.87
C GLY A 36 8.59 -18.64 -12.04
N CYS A 37 9.47 -17.82 -12.62
CA CYS A 37 10.57 -17.21 -11.89
C CYS A 37 10.24 -15.80 -11.42
N THR A 38 10.39 -15.57 -10.12
CA THR A 38 10.44 -14.23 -9.53
C THR A 38 11.81 -13.60 -9.76
N VAL A 39 11.84 -12.29 -10.08
CA VAL A 39 13.07 -11.61 -10.51
C VAL A 39 13.27 -10.29 -9.78
N GLN A 40 14.46 -10.12 -9.21
CA GLN A 40 14.92 -8.84 -8.70
C GLN A 40 16.21 -8.38 -9.38
N TYR A 41 16.28 -7.08 -9.69
CA TYR A 41 17.47 -6.45 -10.26
C TYR A 41 18.31 -5.79 -9.17
N LEU A 42 19.63 -5.96 -9.29
CA LEU A 42 20.62 -5.37 -8.41
C LEU A 42 21.67 -4.62 -9.26
N LEU A 43 22.02 -3.41 -8.83
CA LEU A 43 23.14 -2.70 -9.44
C LEU A 43 24.47 -3.35 -9.04
N PRO A 44 25.43 -3.47 -9.97
CA PRO A 44 26.78 -3.94 -9.65
C PRO A 44 27.44 -3.19 -8.49
N SER A 45 28.40 -3.86 -7.85
CA SER A 45 29.28 -3.21 -6.90
C SER A 45 30.17 -2.20 -7.62
N GLU A 46 30.36 -1.03 -7.01
CA GLU A 46 31.41 -0.10 -7.42
C GLU A 46 32.73 -0.56 -6.78
N PRO A 47 33.88 -0.44 -7.48
CA PRO A 47 35.18 -0.79 -6.91
C PRO A 47 35.40 -0.11 -5.55
N GLY A 48 35.75 -0.90 -4.53
CA GLY A 48 36.00 -0.40 -3.17
C GLY A 48 34.77 0.03 -2.35
N ARG A 49 33.54 -0.09 -2.89
CA ARG A 49 32.29 0.37 -2.24
C ARG A 49 31.38 -0.77 -1.76
N MET A 50 31.98 -1.75 -1.09
CA MET A 50 31.23 -2.88 -0.55
C MET A 50 30.22 -2.45 0.53
N ASP A 51 30.54 -1.36 1.25
CA ASP A 51 29.68 -0.68 2.23
C ASP A 51 28.29 -0.30 1.67
N ARG A 52 28.24 0.07 0.38
CA ARG A 52 26.99 0.40 -0.32
C ARG A 52 26.35 -0.79 -1.02
N PHE A 53 27.14 -1.79 -1.39
CA PHE A 53 26.64 -2.95 -2.13
C PHE A 53 25.92 -3.95 -1.21
N LEU A 54 26.49 -4.28 -0.04
CA LEU A 54 25.91 -5.28 0.86
C LEU A 54 24.48 -4.95 1.30
N PRO A 55 24.14 -3.71 1.71
CA PRO A 55 22.76 -3.38 2.06
C PRO A 55 21.79 -3.50 0.88
N ARG A 56 22.23 -3.16 -0.35
CA ARG A 56 21.41 -3.31 -1.57
C ARG A 56 21.18 -4.78 -1.91
N LEU A 57 22.22 -5.61 -1.78
CA LEU A 57 22.13 -7.05 -1.97
C LEU A 57 21.16 -7.66 -0.96
N GLN A 58 21.32 -7.34 0.32
CA GLN A 58 20.44 -7.81 1.39
C GLN A 58 18.98 -7.40 1.11
N ALA A 59 18.72 -6.13 0.82
CA ALA A 59 17.39 -5.63 0.47
C ALA A 59 16.80 -6.38 -0.74
N SER A 60 17.62 -6.63 -1.78
CA SER A 60 17.17 -7.33 -2.98
C SER A 60 16.83 -8.80 -2.72
N VAL A 61 17.62 -9.48 -1.88
CA VAL A 61 17.32 -10.87 -1.46
C VAL A 61 16.05 -10.92 -0.62
N LEU A 62 15.87 -9.96 0.31
CA LEU A 62 14.65 -9.86 1.12
C LEU A 62 13.41 -9.56 0.25
N ASP A 63 13.53 -8.69 -0.76
CA ASP A 63 12.46 -8.45 -1.73
C ASP A 63 12.10 -9.73 -2.48
N LEU A 64 13.10 -10.47 -2.93
CA LEU A 64 12.91 -11.68 -3.69
C LEU A 64 12.26 -12.80 -2.84
N ALA A 65 12.74 -12.96 -1.60
CA ALA A 65 12.30 -14.01 -0.68
C ALA A 65 10.94 -13.73 -0.02
N PHE A 66 10.57 -12.46 0.15
CA PHE A 66 9.34 -12.08 0.84
C PHE A 66 8.36 -11.35 -0.07
N GLY A 67 8.78 -10.26 -0.70
CA GLY A 67 7.94 -9.47 -1.59
C GLY A 67 7.48 -10.27 -2.82
N HIS A 68 8.41 -10.92 -3.51
CA HIS A 68 8.12 -11.66 -4.73
C HIS A 68 7.68 -13.12 -4.49
N ALA A 69 7.97 -13.70 -3.32
CA ALA A 69 7.42 -15.01 -2.93
C ALA A 69 6.01 -14.90 -2.31
N GLY A 70 5.54 -13.68 -2.06
CA GLY A 70 4.24 -13.43 -1.42
C GLY A 70 4.20 -13.88 0.03
N PHE A 71 5.27 -13.63 0.78
CA PHE A 71 5.35 -13.93 2.20
C PHE A 71 5.51 -12.65 3.00
N VAL A 72 4.69 -12.49 4.03
CA VAL A 72 4.55 -11.23 4.76
C VAL A 72 4.81 -11.43 6.25
N TRP A 73 5.81 -10.74 6.78
CA TRP A 73 6.22 -10.83 8.18
C TRP A 73 5.48 -9.85 9.05
N GLY A 74 5.08 -10.23 10.26
CA GLY A 74 4.49 -9.28 11.22
C GLY A 74 2.97 -9.36 11.34
N LEU A 75 2.30 -10.17 10.50
CA LEU A 75 0.85 -10.34 10.56
C LEU A 75 0.39 -10.95 11.88
N ARG A 76 1.13 -11.95 12.38
CA ARG A 76 0.84 -12.60 13.65
C ARG A 76 0.92 -11.59 14.80
N GLN A 77 1.97 -10.78 14.84
CA GLN A 77 2.17 -9.75 15.85
C GLN A 77 1.10 -8.66 15.75
N ALA A 78 0.73 -8.23 14.54
CA ALA A 78 -0.35 -7.27 14.34
C ALA A 78 -1.71 -7.82 14.82
N ARG A 79 -1.99 -9.10 14.53
CA ARG A 79 -3.18 -9.81 15.02
C ARG A 79 -3.18 -9.90 16.54
N GLU A 80 -2.10 -10.36 17.15
CA GLU A 80 -1.96 -10.48 18.61
C GLU A 80 -2.09 -9.12 19.30
N ALA A 81 -1.47 -8.07 18.76
CA ALA A 81 -1.54 -6.72 19.32
C ALA A 81 -2.95 -6.12 19.30
N CYS A 82 -3.77 -6.46 18.30
CA CYS A 82 -5.11 -5.88 18.14
C CYS A 82 -6.22 -6.78 18.68
N PHE A 83 -6.11 -8.10 18.57
CA PHE A 83 -7.17 -9.05 18.91
C PHE A 83 -6.78 -10.01 20.05
N GLY A 84 -5.51 -10.02 20.47
CA GLY A 84 -5.02 -10.94 21.48
C GLY A 84 -5.26 -12.41 21.12
N SER A 85 -5.71 -13.17 22.12
CA SER A 85 -6.06 -14.60 21.99
C SER A 85 -7.57 -14.83 21.84
N GLN A 86 -8.33 -13.81 21.41
CA GLN A 86 -9.77 -13.94 21.20
C GLN A 86 -10.09 -15.06 20.18
N PRO A 87 -11.09 -15.91 20.43
CA PRO A 87 -11.51 -16.94 19.47
C PRO A 87 -11.88 -16.35 18.10
N GLU A 88 -12.43 -15.14 18.09
CA GLU A 88 -12.87 -14.44 16.89
C GLU A 88 -11.74 -13.61 16.26
N ALA A 89 -10.50 -13.70 16.75
CA ALA A 89 -9.36 -13.02 16.15
C ALA A 89 -9.14 -13.55 14.71
N PRO A 90 -9.05 -12.66 13.70
CA PRO A 90 -9.03 -13.05 12.30
C PRO A 90 -7.88 -14.01 12.01
N ARG A 91 -8.18 -15.13 11.36
CA ARG A 91 -7.16 -16.01 10.79
C ARG A 91 -6.63 -15.42 9.49
N TRP A 92 -7.47 -14.71 8.73
CA TRP A 92 -7.12 -14.13 7.45
C TRP A 92 -7.28 -12.60 7.41
N ALA A 93 -6.27 -11.94 6.86
CA ALA A 93 -6.32 -10.55 6.44
C ALA A 93 -6.40 -10.49 4.91
N CYS A 94 -7.50 -9.96 4.39
CA CYS A 94 -7.85 -10.02 2.99
C CYS A 94 -7.95 -8.62 2.38
N ALA A 95 -7.86 -8.53 1.06
CA ALA A 95 -8.15 -7.29 0.37
C ALA A 95 -8.81 -7.51 -0.98
N VAL A 96 -9.48 -6.46 -1.47
CA VAL A 96 -10.03 -6.36 -2.83
C VAL A 96 -9.69 -4.99 -3.40
N SER A 97 -9.16 -4.96 -4.62
CA SER A 97 -8.88 -3.73 -5.38
C SER A 97 -8.93 -4.00 -6.89
N SER A 98 -8.67 -2.98 -7.69
CA SER A 98 -8.33 -3.12 -9.10
C SER A 98 -6.84 -2.85 -9.32
N LEU A 99 -6.25 -3.64 -10.21
CA LEU A 99 -4.89 -3.47 -10.68
C LEU A 99 -4.95 -2.95 -12.10
N GLN A 100 -4.25 -1.85 -12.36
CA GLN A 100 -4.23 -1.16 -13.64
C GLN A 100 -2.80 -0.81 -14.00
N VAL A 101 -2.39 -1.19 -15.22
CA VAL A 101 -1.06 -0.89 -15.76
C VAL A 101 -1.22 -0.36 -17.18
N HIS A 102 -0.68 0.83 -17.42
CA HIS A 102 -0.54 1.37 -18.76
C HIS A 102 0.56 0.58 -19.50
N THR A 103 0.25 0.12 -20.70
CA THR A 103 1.25 -0.43 -21.62
C THR A 103 1.58 0.64 -22.65
N GLU A 104 2.82 0.66 -23.15
CA GLU A 104 3.32 1.67 -24.11
C GLU A 104 2.51 1.73 -25.42
N TRP A 105 1.76 0.67 -25.74
CA TRP A 105 1.01 0.51 -26.98
C TRP A 105 -0.51 0.73 -26.81
N ASP A 106 -0.87 1.68 -25.93
CA ASP A 106 -2.20 2.31 -25.82
C ASP A 106 -3.36 1.43 -25.28
N ARG A 107 -3.10 0.18 -24.85
CA ARG A 107 -4.10 -0.65 -24.17
C ARG A 107 -3.76 -0.89 -22.71
N GLN A 108 -4.60 -0.37 -21.83
CA GLN A 108 -4.48 -0.52 -20.40
C GLN A 108 -4.80 -1.97 -20.00
N GLN A 109 -3.82 -2.67 -19.41
CA GLN A 109 -4.11 -3.93 -18.75
C GLN A 109 -4.79 -3.63 -17.41
N SER A 110 -5.91 -4.29 -17.17
CA SER A 110 -6.71 -4.06 -15.97
C SER A 110 -7.36 -5.36 -15.50
N VAL A 111 -7.42 -5.55 -14.19
CA VAL A 111 -7.97 -6.77 -13.57
C VAL A 111 -8.45 -6.44 -12.16
N PHE A 112 -9.54 -7.06 -11.72
CA PHE A 112 -9.91 -7.03 -10.30
C PHE A 112 -9.12 -8.10 -9.56
N VAL A 113 -8.59 -7.75 -8.40
CA VAL A 113 -7.72 -8.62 -7.62
C VAL A 113 -8.24 -8.69 -6.21
N ALA A 114 -8.28 -9.90 -5.67
CA ALA A 114 -8.43 -10.11 -4.25
C ALA A 114 -7.23 -10.87 -3.71
N THR A 115 -6.85 -10.56 -2.48
CA THR A 115 -5.78 -11.23 -1.75
C THR A 115 -6.31 -11.76 -0.45
N ARG A 116 -5.75 -12.85 0.05
CA ARG A 116 -5.91 -13.29 1.44
C ARG A 116 -4.54 -13.68 1.98
N LEU A 117 -4.25 -13.24 3.19
CA LEU A 117 -3.00 -13.49 3.88
C LEU A 117 -3.31 -14.20 5.19
N GLU A 118 -2.69 -15.35 5.41
CA GLU A 118 -2.86 -16.07 6.66
C GLU A 118 -2.06 -15.37 7.75
N CYS A 119 -2.72 -14.94 8.82
CA CYS A 119 -2.08 -14.15 9.86
C CYS A 119 -0.96 -14.90 10.58
N ALA A 120 -1.07 -16.23 10.71
CA ALA A 120 -0.11 -17.06 11.42
C ALA A 120 1.19 -17.26 10.63
N THR A 121 1.08 -17.54 9.33
CA THR A 121 2.22 -17.90 8.48
C THR A 121 2.73 -16.71 7.69
N GLY A 122 1.90 -15.76 7.30
CA GLY A 122 2.30 -14.70 6.36
C GLY A 122 2.12 -15.07 4.89
N GLU A 123 1.64 -16.28 4.58
CA GLU A 123 1.47 -16.73 3.21
C GLU A 123 0.33 -15.98 2.53
N SER A 124 0.60 -15.45 1.33
CA SER A 124 -0.38 -14.74 0.53
C SER A 124 -0.89 -15.54 -0.66
N TRP A 125 -2.20 -15.43 -0.84
CA TRP A 125 -2.95 -16.03 -1.93
C TRP A 125 -3.69 -14.93 -2.67
N VAL A 126 -3.86 -15.12 -3.97
CA VAL A 126 -4.46 -14.13 -4.86
C VAL A 126 -5.48 -14.79 -5.78
N ARG A 127 -6.52 -14.05 -6.14
CA ARG A 127 -7.48 -14.41 -7.19
C ARG A 127 -7.80 -13.20 -8.04
N PHE A 128 -8.20 -13.45 -9.28
CA PHE A 128 -8.39 -12.44 -10.31
C PHE A 128 -9.79 -12.54 -10.91
N ALA A 129 -10.34 -11.39 -11.30
CA ALA A 129 -11.47 -11.31 -12.21
C ALA A 129 -11.17 -10.37 -13.38
N HIS A 130 -11.38 -10.87 -14.60
CA HIS A 130 -11.12 -10.16 -15.85
C HIS A 130 -12.03 -10.70 -16.96
N ALA A 131 -11.90 -10.16 -18.16
CA ALA A 131 -12.65 -10.57 -19.34
C ALA A 131 -11.74 -11.23 -20.38
N GLU A 132 -12.18 -12.38 -20.89
CA GLU A 132 -11.70 -12.99 -22.12
C GLU A 132 -12.87 -13.01 -23.13
N ALA A 133 -13.18 -14.17 -23.73
CA ALA A 133 -14.45 -14.36 -24.44
C ALA A 133 -15.65 -14.27 -23.47
N GLU A 134 -15.44 -14.68 -22.22
CA GLU A 134 -16.40 -14.60 -21.12
C GLU A 134 -15.76 -13.93 -19.89
N HIS A 135 -16.58 -13.67 -18.87
CA HIS A 135 -16.09 -13.23 -17.57
C HIS A 135 -15.37 -14.38 -16.86
N VAL A 136 -14.10 -14.17 -16.54
CA VAL A 136 -13.26 -15.17 -15.88
C VAL A 136 -13.08 -14.77 -14.42
N MET A 137 -13.33 -15.72 -13.51
CA MET A 137 -12.89 -15.67 -12.13
C MET A 137 -11.89 -16.80 -11.89
N SER A 138 -10.66 -16.44 -11.55
CA SER A 138 -9.62 -17.44 -11.29
C SER A 138 -9.86 -18.14 -9.94
N PRO A 139 -9.38 -19.39 -9.76
CA PRO A 139 -9.25 -19.95 -8.43
C PRO A 139 -8.26 -19.12 -7.59
N TRP A 140 -8.25 -19.37 -6.28
CA TRP A 140 -7.19 -18.89 -5.40
C TRP A 140 -5.86 -19.58 -5.75
N MET A 141 -4.84 -18.77 -5.98
CA MET A 141 -3.48 -19.21 -6.29
C MET A 141 -2.51 -18.64 -5.27
N ARG A 142 -1.39 -19.34 -5.02
CA ARG A 142 -0.27 -18.73 -4.30
C ARG A 142 0.24 -17.50 -5.08
N PHE A 143 0.83 -16.54 -4.40
CA PHE A 143 1.27 -15.29 -5.03
C PHE A 143 2.17 -15.49 -6.26
N ASP A 144 3.14 -16.40 -6.18
CA ASP A 144 4.06 -16.73 -7.26
C ASP A 144 3.33 -17.31 -8.49
N GLN A 145 2.35 -18.18 -8.26
CA GLN A 145 1.47 -18.71 -9.29
C GLN A 145 0.58 -17.62 -9.89
N GLY A 146 0.07 -16.69 -9.07
CA GLY A 146 -0.70 -15.55 -9.54
C GLY A 146 0.14 -14.55 -10.35
N ALA A 147 1.39 -14.32 -9.95
CA ALA A 147 2.34 -13.53 -10.74
C ALA A 147 2.62 -14.19 -12.10
N LYS A 148 2.82 -15.51 -12.13
CA LYS A 148 2.93 -16.28 -13.38
C LYS A 148 1.66 -16.17 -14.23
N TYR A 149 0.48 -16.26 -13.61
CA TYR A 149 -0.80 -16.13 -14.29
C TYR A 149 -0.91 -14.78 -15.03
N LEU A 150 -0.58 -13.68 -14.36
CA LEU A 150 -0.59 -12.34 -14.97
C LEU A 150 0.51 -12.14 -16.01
N ALA A 151 1.70 -12.69 -15.79
CA ALA A 151 2.82 -12.53 -16.72
C ALA A 151 2.62 -13.32 -18.03
N SER A 152 1.96 -14.48 -17.95
CA SER A 152 1.75 -15.39 -19.09
C SER A 152 0.51 -15.07 -19.93
N ARG A 153 -0.31 -14.11 -19.50
CA ARG A 153 -1.60 -13.81 -20.14
C ARG A 153 -1.79 -12.32 -20.30
N ARG A 154 -2.59 -11.96 -21.29
CA ARG A 154 -3.11 -10.61 -21.41
C ARG A 154 -4.46 -10.56 -20.71
N VAL A 155 -4.54 -9.81 -19.61
CA VAL A 155 -5.77 -9.63 -18.83
C VAL A 155 -6.29 -8.20 -18.99
N GLU A 156 -7.59 -8.07 -19.24
CA GLU A 156 -8.28 -6.80 -19.40
C GLU A 156 -9.66 -6.88 -18.75
N LEU A 157 -10.17 -5.76 -18.23
CA LEU A 157 -11.56 -5.68 -17.80
C LEU A 157 -12.50 -5.58 -19.01
N PRO A 158 -13.80 -5.91 -18.84
CA PRO A 158 -14.82 -5.69 -19.88
C PRO A 158 -14.79 -4.25 -20.42
N ARG A 159 -15.15 -4.05 -21.69
CA ARG A 159 -15.09 -2.71 -22.32
C ARG A 159 -16.14 -1.75 -21.77
N THR A 160 -17.32 -2.25 -21.40
CA THR A 160 -18.42 -1.40 -20.95
C THR A 160 -18.35 -1.19 -19.44
N ASN A 161 -18.70 0.01 -18.97
CA ASN A 161 -18.80 0.27 -17.53
C ASN A 161 -19.87 -0.61 -16.86
N ALA A 162 -20.94 -0.98 -17.57
CA ALA A 162 -21.99 -1.83 -17.03
C ALA A 162 -21.45 -3.24 -16.72
N ASP A 163 -20.72 -3.83 -17.66
CA ASP A 163 -20.12 -5.15 -17.50
C ASP A 163 -19.00 -5.13 -16.44
N GLN A 164 -18.20 -4.07 -16.38
CA GLN A 164 -17.21 -3.91 -15.30
C GLN A 164 -17.86 -3.85 -13.91
N ARG A 165 -18.98 -3.14 -13.78
CA ARG A 165 -19.74 -3.07 -12.52
C ARG A 165 -20.29 -4.43 -12.13
N MET A 166 -20.90 -5.15 -13.09
CA MET A 166 -21.43 -6.48 -12.88
C MET A 166 -20.32 -7.48 -12.49
N LEU A 167 -19.20 -7.47 -13.21
CA LEU A 167 -18.05 -8.31 -12.91
C LEU A 167 -17.49 -8.02 -11.51
N LEU A 168 -17.33 -6.74 -11.14
CA LEU A 168 -16.85 -6.37 -9.81
C LEU A 168 -17.83 -6.79 -8.70
N ALA A 169 -19.13 -6.62 -8.92
CA ALA A 169 -20.16 -6.97 -7.96
C ALA A 169 -20.19 -8.49 -7.70
N ASN A 170 -20.16 -9.29 -8.77
CA ASN A 170 -20.06 -10.75 -8.66
C ASN A 170 -18.72 -11.16 -8.03
N PHE A 171 -17.63 -10.48 -8.39
CA PHE A 171 -16.33 -10.73 -7.79
C PHE A 171 -16.32 -10.47 -6.28
N PHE A 172 -16.99 -9.41 -5.79
CA PHE A 172 -17.16 -9.19 -4.36
C PHE A 172 -17.94 -10.33 -3.70
N ALA A 173 -19.09 -10.72 -4.28
CA ALA A 173 -19.92 -11.78 -3.73
C ALA A 173 -19.16 -13.11 -3.61
N ASP A 174 -18.57 -13.57 -4.70
CA ASP A 174 -17.84 -14.84 -4.74
C ASP A 174 -16.57 -14.78 -3.87
N THR A 175 -15.94 -13.61 -3.73
CA THR A 175 -14.77 -13.45 -2.85
C THR A 175 -15.17 -13.55 -1.40
N PHE A 176 -16.27 -12.91 -1.01
CA PHE A 176 -16.72 -12.89 0.38
C PHE A 176 -17.29 -14.26 0.79
N ASP A 177 -18.01 -14.96 -0.10
CA ASP A 177 -18.45 -16.33 0.14
C ASP A 177 -17.24 -17.26 0.40
N ASP A 178 -16.23 -17.24 -0.46
CA ASP A 178 -15.01 -18.02 -0.28
C ASP A 178 -14.28 -17.67 1.02
N ILE A 179 -14.10 -16.39 1.31
CA ILE A 179 -13.39 -15.93 2.51
C ILE A 179 -14.15 -16.37 3.77
N THR A 180 -15.46 -16.14 3.82
CA THR A 180 -16.28 -16.49 5.00
C THR A 180 -16.43 -17.98 5.19
N SER A 181 -16.36 -18.80 4.13
CA SER A 181 -16.31 -20.26 4.26
C SER A 181 -15.06 -20.75 4.99
N LEU A 182 -13.95 -20.01 4.89
CA LEU A 182 -12.67 -20.35 5.52
C LEU A 182 -12.48 -19.69 6.88
N ASP A 183 -12.92 -18.44 7.01
CA ASP A 183 -12.82 -17.63 8.20
C ASP A 183 -13.94 -16.58 8.19
N PRO A 184 -15.09 -16.87 8.85
CA PRO A 184 -16.18 -15.91 9.00
C PRO A 184 -15.74 -14.61 9.68
N SER A 185 -14.62 -14.65 10.41
CA SER A 185 -14.03 -13.56 11.18
C SER A 185 -12.93 -12.82 10.42
N ALA A 186 -12.71 -13.09 9.14
CA ALA A 186 -11.69 -12.40 8.36
C ALA A 186 -11.87 -10.88 8.32
N VAL A 187 -10.76 -10.15 8.17
CA VAL A 187 -10.77 -8.70 7.94
C VAL A 187 -10.50 -8.42 6.47
N VAL A 188 -11.44 -7.77 5.79
CA VAL A 188 -11.33 -7.43 4.36
C VAL A 188 -11.12 -5.93 4.17
N PHE A 189 -10.01 -5.57 3.55
CA PHE A 189 -9.69 -4.21 3.15
C PHE A 189 -10.10 -3.97 1.69
N ILE A 190 -10.89 -2.94 1.42
CA ILE A 190 -11.32 -2.62 0.06
C ILE A 190 -10.77 -1.26 -0.33
N ASP A 191 -9.95 -1.21 -1.37
CA ASP A 191 -9.42 0.05 -1.89
C ASP A 191 -10.48 0.77 -2.72
N SER A 192 -11.13 1.75 -2.10
CA SER A 192 -12.16 2.56 -2.73
C SER A 192 -11.60 3.63 -3.66
N THR A 193 -10.31 3.97 -3.55
CA THR A 193 -9.62 4.91 -4.45
C THR A 193 -9.78 4.45 -5.91
N ARG A 194 -9.71 3.13 -6.13
CA ARG A 194 -9.79 2.54 -7.47
C ARG A 194 -11.14 1.90 -7.79
N THR A 195 -11.90 1.47 -6.79
CA THR A 195 -13.12 0.67 -7.01
C THR A 195 -14.42 1.45 -6.82
N ALA A 196 -14.44 2.60 -6.11
CA ALA A 196 -15.69 3.31 -5.79
C ALA A 196 -16.48 3.80 -7.02
N ARG A 197 -15.80 4.07 -8.14
CA ARG A 197 -16.47 4.47 -9.40
C ARG A 197 -17.37 3.35 -9.97
N LEU A 198 -17.01 2.10 -9.70
CA LEU A 198 -17.73 0.91 -10.16
C LEU A 198 -18.63 0.34 -9.05
N ALA A 199 -18.25 0.50 -7.78
CA ALA A 199 -19.02 0.04 -6.63
C ALA A 199 -19.50 1.24 -5.80
N SER A 200 -20.71 1.75 -6.12
CA SER A 200 -21.28 2.95 -5.50
C SER A 200 -21.43 2.86 -3.98
N TRP A 201 -21.62 1.65 -3.44
CA TRP A 201 -21.70 1.40 -1.99
C TRP A 201 -20.39 1.71 -1.25
N LEU A 202 -19.26 1.82 -1.96
CA LEU A 202 -17.97 2.27 -1.42
C LEU A 202 -17.78 3.80 -1.53
N GLY A 203 -18.63 4.50 -2.30
CA GLY A 203 -18.60 5.96 -2.40
C GLY A 203 -19.11 6.65 -1.13
N ASP A 204 -18.94 7.96 -1.02
CA ASP A 204 -19.29 8.70 0.21
C ASP A 204 -20.78 8.68 0.54
N VAL A 205 -21.64 8.58 -0.47
CA VAL A 205 -23.08 8.35 -0.27
C VAL A 205 -23.35 6.91 0.18
N GLY A 206 -22.72 5.92 -0.45
CA GLY A 206 -22.92 4.51 -0.12
C GLY A 206 -22.46 4.13 1.27
N VAL A 207 -21.39 4.75 1.77
CA VAL A 207 -20.91 4.56 3.14
C VAL A 207 -21.90 5.03 4.19
N ARG A 208 -22.75 6.03 3.88
CA ARG A 208 -23.82 6.52 4.76
C ARG A 208 -25.00 5.55 4.84
N THR A 209 -25.15 4.64 3.88
CA THR A 209 -26.27 3.70 3.83
C THR A 209 -26.03 2.52 4.76
N PRO A 210 -26.92 2.23 5.75
CA PRO A 210 -26.77 1.07 6.63
C PRO A 210 -26.90 -0.26 5.88
N GLN A 211 -27.82 -0.33 4.92
CA GLN A 211 -28.05 -1.50 4.07
C GLN A 211 -27.23 -1.41 2.78
N ARG A 212 -25.95 -1.74 2.86
CA ARG A 212 -25.05 -1.68 1.71
C ARG A 212 -25.31 -2.85 0.77
N GLN A 213 -25.88 -2.55 -0.40
CA GLN A 213 -26.07 -3.53 -1.47
C GLN A 213 -24.78 -3.70 -2.25
N ILE A 214 -24.23 -4.91 -2.22
CA ILE A 214 -23.02 -5.29 -2.95
C ILE A 214 -23.38 -5.66 -4.39
N VAL A 215 -24.47 -6.43 -4.52
CA VAL A 215 -25.16 -6.81 -5.75
C VAL A 215 -26.64 -6.54 -5.51
N ALA A 216 -27.44 -6.39 -6.57
CA ALA A 216 -28.89 -6.31 -6.45
C ALA A 216 -29.42 -7.49 -5.60
N GLY A 217 -30.16 -7.18 -4.53
CA GLY A 217 -30.69 -8.18 -3.60
C GLY A 217 -29.71 -8.76 -2.58
N ILE A 218 -28.42 -8.45 -2.65
CA ILE A 218 -27.40 -8.94 -1.69
C ILE A 218 -26.93 -7.79 -0.80
N VAL A 219 -27.39 -7.79 0.45
CA VAL A 219 -26.96 -6.83 1.48
C VAL A 219 -25.80 -7.42 2.30
N LEU A 220 -24.73 -6.63 2.45
CA LEU A 220 -23.48 -7.04 3.12
C LEU A 220 -23.72 -7.68 4.50
N SER A 221 -24.48 -6.98 5.35
CA SER A 221 -24.73 -7.39 6.74
C SER A 221 -25.68 -8.58 6.89
N GLN A 222 -26.43 -8.91 5.85
CA GLN A 222 -27.36 -10.05 5.86
C GLN A 222 -26.67 -11.33 5.37
N ARG A 223 -25.88 -11.24 4.29
CA ARG A 223 -25.20 -12.41 3.71
C ARG A 223 -23.94 -12.81 4.48
N TRP A 224 -23.17 -11.84 4.98
CA TRP A 224 -21.92 -12.10 5.68
C TRP A 224 -21.86 -11.37 7.03
N PRO A 225 -22.74 -11.67 8.00
CA PRO A 225 -22.91 -10.89 9.22
C PRO A 225 -21.64 -10.80 10.09
N MET A 226 -20.77 -11.82 10.04
CA MET A 226 -19.55 -11.88 10.84
C MET A 226 -18.32 -11.25 10.15
N LEU A 227 -18.39 -10.96 8.86
CA LEU A 227 -17.24 -10.46 8.11
C LEU A 227 -16.91 -9.02 8.54
N ARG A 228 -15.62 -8.72 8.76
CA ARG A 228 -15.16 -7.36 9.06
C ARG A 228 -14.75 -6.69 7.75
N VAL A 229 -15.39 -5.58 7.40
CA VAL A 229 -15.15 -4.91 6.11
C VAL A 229 -14.74 -3.47 6.34
N LEU A 230 -13.54 -3.14 5.87
CA LEU A 230 -12.93 -1.81 5.97
C LEU A 230 -12.72 -1.23 4.58
N ARG A 231 -13.20 -0.01 4.36
CA ARG A 231 -12.87 0.82 3.20
C ARG A 231 -11.54 1.52 3.43
N VAL A 232 -10.67 1.51 2.43
CA VAL A 232 -9.38 2.23 2.44
C VAL A 232 -9.35 3.23 1.29
N ARG A 233 -8.98 4.49 1.55
CA ARG A 233 -8.86 5.55 0.54
C ARG A 233 -7.57 6.36 0.74
N GLU A 234 -6.76 6.49 -0.31
CA GLU A 234 -5.45 7.18 -0.24
C GLU A 234 -5.54 8.73 -0.25
N GLN A 235 -6.72 9.28 -0.50
CA GLN A 235 -6.96 10.72 -0.65
C GLN A 235 -7.49 11.40 0.62
N ALA A 236 -7.00 11.00 1.81
CA ALA A 236 -7.37 11.72 3.01
C ALA A 236 -6.66 13.10 3.07
N PRO A 237 -7.22 14.08 3.79
CA PRO A 237 -6.59 15.39 3.94
C PRO A 237 -5.15 15.31 4.47
N SER A 238 -4.30 16.24 4.04
CA SER A 238 -2.97 16.42 4.63
C SER A 238 -3.09 16.95 6.04
N ILE A 239 -2.51 16.26 7.02
CA ILE A 239 -2.49 16.70 8.42
C ILE A 239 -1.07 17.12 8.81
N GLY A 240 -0.97 18.34 9.34
CA GLY A 240 0.25 18.86 9.96
C GLY A 240 0.04 19.07 11.46
N GLN A 241 1.00 18.64 12.26
CA GLN A 241 1.09 18.96 13.68
C GLN A 241 2.06 20.13 13.87
N GLU A 242 1.56 21.23 14.40
CA GLU A 242 2.40 22.32 14.88
C GLU A 242 3.11 21.87 16.17
N LYS A 243 4.43 22.04 16.21
CA LYS A 243 5.26 21.83 17.40
C LYS A 243 5.87 23.14 17.84
N PHE A 244 5.72 23.44 19.13
CA PHE A 244 6.30 24.60 19.79
C PHE A 244 7.60 24.19 20.48
N HIS A 245 8.69 24.90 20.18
CA HIS A 245 10.02 24.64 20.77
C HIS A 245 10.42 25.69 21.81
N GLY A 246 9.61 26.74 21.99
CA GLY A 246 9.85 27.84 22.91
C GLY A 246 9.96 29.19 22.22
N HIS A 247 10.60 30.15 22.89
CA HIS A 247 10.85 31.49 22.37
C HIS A 247 12.35 31.68 22.09
N SER A 248 12.67 32.36 20.98
CA SER A 248 14.03 32.86 20.75
C SER A 248 14.32 33.97 21.76
N THR A 249 15.42 33.82 22.50
CA THR A 249 15.90 34.81 23.47
C THR A 249 16.40 36.09 22.79
N GLU A 250 16.95 36.00 21.57
CA GLU A 250 17.49 37.14 20.83
C GLU A 250 16.44 37.94 20.03
N HIS A 251 15.32 37.30 19.66
CA HIS A 251 14.33 37.94 18.77
C HIS A 251 12.90 37.96 19.33
N GLY A 252 12.66 37.38 20.51
CA GLY A 252 11.33 37.27 21.13
C GLY A 252 10.32 36.45 20.32
N MET A 253 10.74 35.85 19.20
CA MET A 253 9.85 35.14 18.29
C MET A 253 9.56 33.72 18.76
N LEU A 254 8.31 33.28 18.58
CA LEU A 254 7.90 31.90 18.87
C LEU A 254 8.51 30.94 17.84
N ILE A 255 9.25 29.93 18.32
CA ILE A 255 9.89 28.92 17.47
C ILE A 255 8.88 27.79 17.26
N ARG A 256 8.40 27.69 16.02
CA ARG A 256 7.38 26.73 15.62
C ARG A 256 7.87 25.91 14.44
N SER A 257 7.52 24.64 14.42
CA SER A 257 7.78 23.78 13.26
C SER A 257 6.55 22.94 12.95
N TRP A 258 6.27 22.74 11.67
CA TRP A 258 5.24 21.80 11.22
C TRP A 258 5.86 20.42 11.01
N THR A 259 5.25 19.41 11.61
CA THR A 259 5.69 18.01 11.49
C THR A 259 4.48 17.11 11.27
N SER A 260 4.65 15.99 10.57
CA SER A 260 3.67 14.91 10.63
C SER A 260 4.23 13.80 11.51
N THR A 261 3.48 13.49 12.57
CA THR A 261 3.78 12.38 13.47
C THR A 261 2.92 11.19 13.04
N GLN A 262 3.52 10.01 12.97
CA GLN A 262 2.78 8.77 12.72
C GLN A 262 1.74 8.62 13.82
N ARG A 263 0.46 8.60 13.43
CA ARG A 263 -0.66 8.52 14.37
C ARG A 263 -1.91 8.06 13.65
N LEU A 264 -2.81 7.44 14.40
CA LEU A 264 -4.17 7.18 13.98
C LEU A 264 -5.08 8.24 14.64
N PHE A 265 -5.85 8.96 13.83
CA PHE A 265 -6.83 9.94 14.29
C PHE A 265 -8.23 9.40 14.04
N GLU A 266 -9.08 9.44 15.05
CA GLU A 266 -10.52 9.24 14.87
C GLU A 266 -11.14 10.55 14.36
N VAL A 267 -12.05 10.46 13.39
CA VAL A 267 -12.70 11.61 12.78
C VAL A 267 -14.13 11.70 13.31
N GLU A 268 -14.37 12.66 14.18
CA GLU A 268 -15.69 12.95 14.74
C GLU A 268 -16.65 13.51 13.68
N GLY A 269 -17.96 13.35 13.92
CA GLY A 269 -19.01 13.88 13.05
C GLY A 269 -19.18 13.16 11.71
N THR A 270 -18.56 11.99 11.54
CA THR A 270 -18.69 11.17 10.33
C THR A 270 -19.87 10.19 10.45
N SER A 271 -20.52 9.89 9.32
CA SER A 271 -21.68 9.01 9.25
C SER A 271 -21.37 7.52 9.47
N ALA A 272 -20.10 7.16 9.30
CA ALA A 272 -19.57 5.82 9.56
C ALA A 272 -18.24 6.00 10.27
N PRO A 273 -17.86 5.09 11.19
CA PRO A 273 -16.61 5.22 11.95
C PRO A 273 -15.42 5.37 11.00
N THR A 274 -14.79 6.55 11.06
CA THR A 274 -13.75 6.97 10.11
C THR A 274 -12.49 7.33 10.86
N PHE A 275 -11.35 6.87 10.34
CA PHE A 275 -10.04 7.13 10.89
C PHE A 275 -9.09 7.63 9.81
N TRP A 276 -8.18 8.53 10.19
CA TRP A 276 -7.07 8.96 9.37
C TRP A 276 -5.77 8.41 9.92
N SER A 277 -5.14 7.57 9.12
CA SER A 277 -3.90 6.90 9.46
C SER A 277 -2.75 7.68 8.81
N LEU A 278 -1.87 8.28 9.61
CA LEU A 278 -0.73 9.04 9.15
C LEU A 278 0.55 8.21 9.18
N ALA A 279 1.30 8.28 8.08
CA ALA A 279 2.64 7.72 7.96
C ALA A 279 3.70 8.64 8.55
N LYS A 280 4.85 8.07 8.91
CA LYS A 280 6.07 8.87 9.08
C LYS A 280 6.61 9.22 7.67
N PRO A 281 6.86 10.50 7.35
CA PRO A 281 7.47 10.85 6.08
C PRO A 281 8.86 10.22 5.94
N SER A 282 9.11 9.58 4.81
CA SER A 282 10.38 8.90 4.51
C SER A 282 11.53 9.89 4.23
N THR A 283 11.23 11.05 3.63
CA THR A 283 12.24 12.03 3.22
C THR A 283 11.81 13.46 3.55
N HIS A 284 12.16 13.95 4.74
CA HIS A 284 12.20 15.39 4.99
C HIS A 284 13.65 15.82 5.09
N HIS A 285 14.11 16.61 4.12
CA HIS A 285 15.45 17.20 4.20
C HIS A 285 15.57 18.14 5.42
N LYS A 286 14.54 18.95 5.74
CA LYS A 286 14.33 19.66 7.02
C LYS A 286 12.82 19.92 7.25
N ARG A 287 12.32 19.66 8.47
CA ARG A 287 10.89 19.82 8.81
C ARG A 287 10.57 21.29 9.13
N GLY A 288 9.47 21.82 8.59
CA GLY A 288 8.92 23.13 8.96
C GLY A 288 9.41 24.35 8.15
N ALA A 289 10.43 24.25 7.29
CA ALA A 289 10.99 25.33 6.47
C ALA A 289 10.02 26.00 5.46
N SER A 290 9.58 27.23 5.73
CA SER A 290 8.59 27.92 4.89
C SER A 290 9.03 28.13 3.42
N CYS A 291 8.07 28.05 2.50
CA CYS A 291 8.27 28.39 1.09
C CYS A 291 8.25 29.91 0.81
N TYR A 292 7.79 30.72 1.77
CA TYR A 292 7.51 32.15 1.56
C TYR A 292 8.45 33.08 2.32
N ARG A 293 8.98 32.64 3.46
CA ARG A 293 9.83 33.48 4.32
C ARG A 293 10.86 32.66 5.04
N SER A 294 11.97 33.29 5.38
CA SER A 294 12.96 32.67 6.26
C SER A 294 12.36 32.49 7.65
N ILE A 295 12.63 31.36 8.30
CA ILE A 295 12.12 31.06 9.65
C ILE A 295 13.22 30.45 10.52
N LEU A 296 13.14 30.68 11.83
CA LEU A 296 14.05 30.05 12.77
C LEU A 296 13.62 28.60 13.02
N LEU A 297 14.52 27.63 12.83
CA LEU A 297 14.26 26.21 13.15
C LEU A 297 15.42 25.63 13.99
N PRO A 298 15.19 24.52 14.70
CA PRO A 298 16.25 23.82 15.42
C PRO A 298 17.41 23.41 14.51
N ALA A 299 18.64 23.66 14.95
CA ALA A 299 19.85 23.20 14.28
C ALA A 299 19.98 21.68 14.41
N SER A 300 20.55 21.01 13.39
CA SER A 300 20.64 19.55 13.35
C SER A 300 21.80 18.96 14.17
N SER A 301 22.66 19.79 14.76
CA SER A 301 23.81 19.39 15.56
C SER A 301 23.44 19.20 17.02
N LYS A 302 23.78 18.03 17.59
CA LYS A 302 23.81 17.82 19.03
C LYS A 302 24.95 18.66 19.63
N ALA A 303 24.66 19.88 20.07
CA ALA A 303 25.48 20.65 21.01
C ALA A 303 24.47 21.49 21.83
N SER A 304 24.31 21.25 23.13
CA SER A 304 25.21 21.73 24.20
C SER A 304 25.36 23.24 24.09
N GLU A 305 24.60 23.96 24.93
CA GLU A 305 24.57 25.42 25.13
C GLU A 305 23.62 26.25 24.22
N ALA A 306 22.97 27.22 24.87
CA ALA A 306 21.65 27.75 24.51
C ALA A 306 21.60 28.75 23.33
N SER A 307 22.75 29.17 22.77
CA SER A 307 22.78 30.13 21.65
C SER A 307 22.90 29.47 20.27
N GLU A 308 23.46 28.26 20.14
CA GLU A 308 23.64 27.58 18.85
C GLU A 308 22.53 26.57 18.49
N ALA A 309 21.49 26.48 19.31
CA ALA A 309 20.42 25.48 19.17
C ALA A 309 19.46 25.76 17.98
N TYR A 310 19.48 26.96 17.41
CA TYR A 310 18.54 27.39 16.38
C TYR A 310 19.24 28.18 15.27
N ALA A 311 18.84 27.95 14.03
CA ALA A 311 19.39 28.65 12.86
C ALA A 311 18.27 29.25 12.02
N MET A 312 18.56 30.40 11.40
CA MET A 312 17.68 30.97 10.38
C MET A 312 17.73 30.10 9.13
N PHE A 313 16.59 29.52 8.77
CA PHE A 313 16.42 28.77 7.54
C PHE A 313 15.85 29.66 6.45
N PRO A 314 16.50 29.75 5.28
CA PRO A 314 15.99 30.54 4.16
C PRO A 314 14.68 29.95 3.64
N ALA A 315 13.85 30.82 3.06
CA ALA A 315 12.67 30.37 2.34
C ALA A 315 13.05 29.35 1.25
N GLN A 316 12.26 28.29 1.11
CA GLN A 316 12.46 27.26 0.08
C GLN A 316 11.28 27.26 -0.91
N PRO A 317 11.18 28.25 -1.80
CA PRO A 317 10.05 28.38 -2.74
C PRO A 317 9.93 27.16 -3.66
N ASP A 318 11.06 26.54 -4.03
CA ASP A 318 11.11 25.38 -4.92
C ASP A 318 10.90 24.04 -4.20
N LYS A 319 10.77 24.04 -2.86
CA LYS A 319 10.59 22.83 -2.06
C LYS A 319 9.26 22.88 -1.34
N GLN A 320 8.22 22.39 -2.00
CA GLN A 320 6.93 22.20 -1.36
C GLN A 320 7.09 21.22 -0.19
N HIS A 321 6.58 21.58 0.98
CA HIS A 321 6.55 20.66 2.11
C HIS A 321 5.79 19.39 1.74
N LEU A 322 6.50 18.26 1.76
CA LEU A 322 5.91 16.93 1.65
C LEU A 322 5.05 16.66 2.90
N THR A 323 3.82 17.15 2.95
CA THR A 323 2.88 16.71 3.98
C THR A 323 2.58 15.24 3.74
N SER A 324 2.73 14.40 4.78
CA SER A 324 2.32 13.00 4.66
C SER A 324 0.82 12.98 4.35
N ARG A 325 0.45 12.44 3.19
CA ARG A 325 -0.95 12.15 2.89
C ARG A 325 -1.41 11.09 3.87
N ALA A 326 -2.51 11.36 4.54
CA ALA A 326 -3.15 10.37 5.38
C ALA A 326 -3.84 9.33 4.49
N VAL A 327 -4.07 8.14 5.04
CA VAL A 327 -4.98 7.16 4.43
C VAL A 327 -6.22 7.09 5.30
N GLU A 328 -7.37 7.22 4.66
CA GLU A 328 -8.66 7.11 5.32
C GLU A 328 -9.03 5.63 5.43
N ILE A 329 -9.46 5.25 6.62
CA ILE A 329 -9.99 3.92 6.94
C ILE A 329 -11.41 4.13 7.45
N VAL A 330 -12.39 3.55 6.76
CA VAL A 330 -13.79 3.59 7.19
C VAL A 330 -14.27 2.19 7.49
N ILE A 331 -14.86 2.00 8.66
CA ILE A 331 -15.41 0.72 9.08
C ILE A 331 -16.81 0.59 8.51
N LEU A 332 -16.97 -0.28 7.51
CA LEU A 332 -18.26 -0.53 6.87
C LEU A 332 -19.04 -1.59 7.64
N GLN A 333 -18.34 -2.61 8.13
CA GLN A 333 -18.92 -3.68 8.92
C GLN A 333 -17.92 -4.20 9.96
N LYS A 334 -18.44 -4.53 11.14
CA LYS A 334 -17.68 -5.10 12.25
C LYS A 334 -18.55 -6.12 12.98
N GLN A 335 -17.92 -7.00 13.76
CA GLN A 335 -18.65 -7.86 14.68
C GLN A 335 -19.11 -7.06 15.91
N PRO A 336 -20.14 -7.52 16.65
CA PRO A 336 -20.67 -6.81 17.82
C PRO A 336 -19.60 -6.50 18.87
N GLN A 337 -18.70 -7.44 19.13
CA GLN A 337 -17.63 -7.36 20.12
C GLN A 337 -16.40 -6.55 19.68
N ASP A 338 -16.26 -6.25 18.39
CA ASP A 338 -15.14 -5.45 17.91
C ASP A 338 -15.33 -3.98 18.30
N SER A 339 -14.24 -3.32 18.71
CA SER A 339 -14.23 -1.86 18.77
C SER A 339 -13.78 -1.25 17.44
N ASN A 340 -14.25 -0.04 17.14
CA ASN A 340 -13.83 0.68 15.94
C ASN A 340 -12.32 0.93 15.94
N LEU A 341 -11.79 1.38 17.08
CA LEU A 341 -10.37 1.66 17.26
C LEU A 341 -9.51 0.41 17.05
N GLN A 342 -9.96 -0.76 17.47
CA GLN A 342 -9.26 -2.03 17.27
C GLN A 342 -9.07 -2.35 15.79
N LEU A 343 -10.13 -2.28 14.98
CA LEU A 343 -10.06 -2.57 13.54
C LEU A 343 -9.20 -1.53 12.80
N ALA A 344 -9.34 -0.26 13.15
CA ALA A 344 -8.51 0.81 12.58
C ALA A 344 -7.04 0.69 13.01
N SER A 345 -6.78 0.26 14.26
CA SER A 345 -5.44 -0.04 14.75
C SER A 345 -4.84 -1.22 14.01
N PHE A 346 -5.61 -2.27 13.73
CA PHE A 346 -5.13 -3.40 12.92
C PHE A 346 -4.70 -2.91 11.53
N ALA A 347 -5.53 -2.10 10.86
CA ALA A 347 -5.18 -1.47 9.60
C ALA A 347 -3.88 -0.63 9.69
N GLN A 348 -3.71 0.17 10.75
CA GLN A 348 -2.49 0.95 11.02
C GLN A 348 -1.26 0.05 11.21
N HIS A 349 -1.36 -1.05 11.96
CA HIS A 349 -0.27 -2.00 12.16
C HIS A 349 0.14 -2.66 10.83
N LEU A 350 -0.83 -3.00 9.98
CA LEU A 350 -0.56 -3.55 8.65
C LEU A 350 0.06 -2.54 7.68
N ARG A 351 0.10 -1.26 8.03
CA ARG A 351 0.83 -0.21 7.31
C ARG A 351 2.21 0.08 7.90
N ALA A 352 2.44 -0.22 9.16
CA ALA A 352 3.78 -0.20 9.76
C ALA A 352 4.60 -1.26 9.03
N GLY A 353 5.54 -0.81 8.20
CA GLY A 353 6.13 -1.59 7.12
C GLY A 353 6.55 -2.98 7.57
N MET A 354 5.81 -3.99 7.13
CA MET A 354 6.09 -5.40 7.38
C MET A 354 7.25 -5.84 6.49
N LEU A 355 8.50 -5.50 6.85
CA LEU A 355 9.76 -5.84 6.17
C LEU A 355 9.59 -6.14 4.66
N THR A 356 8.87 -5.26 3.95
CA THR A 356 8.79 -5.38 2.51
C THR A 356 10.14 -4.88 2.07
N ALA A 357 11.00 -5.78 1.59
CA ALA A 357 12.01 -5.56 0.54
C ALA A 357 12.95 -4.35 0.58
N ARG A 358 12.38 -3.15 0.69
CA ARG A 358 12.98 -1.83 0.61
C ARG A 358 13.30 -1.22 1.97
N ASN A 359 13.13 -1.98 3.06
CA ASN A 359 13.33 -1.48 4.43
C ASN A 359 12.49 -0.21 4.71
N GLU A 360 11.31 -0.13 4.07
CA GLU A 360 10.38 0.97 4.24
C GLU A 360 9.70 0.83 5.60
N PRO A 361 9.87 1.78 6.54
CA PRO A 361 9.26 1.69 7.87
C PRO A 361 7.73 1.84 7.81
N TRP A 362 7.19 2.27 6.68
CA TRP A 362 5.78 2.54 6.49
C TRP A 362 5.37 2.36 5.02
N VAL A 363 4.22 1.73 4.77
CA VAL A 363 3.62 1.59 3.45
C VAL A 363 2.34 2.41 3.33
N THR A 364 2.01 2.85 2.11
CA THR A 364 0.84 3.70 1.86
C THR A 364 -0.45 3.00 2.29
N THR A 365 -0.73 1.80 1.79
CA THR A 365 -1.95 1.03 2.08
C THR A 365 -1.65 -0.17 2.99
N PRO A 366 -2.63 -0.70 3.75
CA PRO A 366 -2.46 -1.92 4.54
C PRO A 366 -1.89 -3.05 3.68
N THR A 367 -1.00 -3.87 4.25
CA THR A 367 -0.22 -4.85 3.47
C THR A 367 -1.03 -5.77 2.55
N PRO A 368 -2.24 -6.24 2.89
CA PRO A 368 -3.08 -6.97 1.94
C PRO A 368 -3.30 -6.24 0.60
N LEU A 369 -3.55 -4.92 0.64
CA LEU A 369 -3.64 -4.08 -0.57
C LEU A 369 -2.28 -3.84 -1.23
N ARG A 370 -1.22 -3.70 -0.43
CA ARG A 370 0.15 -3.53 -0.94
C ARG A 370 0.62 -4.72 -1.79
N ILE A 371 0.21 -5.94 -1.43
CA ILE A 371 0.49 -7.16 -2.21
C ILE A 371 -0.14 -7.07 -3.62
N ILE A 372 -1.34 -6.49 -3.75
CA ILE A 372 -1.96 -6.25 -5.07
C ILE A 372 -1.10 -5.30 -5.90
N GLU A 373 -0.57 -4.23 -5.32
CA GLU A 373 0.32 -3.31 -6.04
C GLU A 373 1.61 -3.99 -6.51
N LYS A 374 2.16 -4.91 -5.72
CA LYS A 374 3.36 -5.68 -6.09
C LYS A 374 3.13 -6.51 -7.35
N LEU A 375 1.91 -7.00 -7.59
CA LEU A 375 1.55 -7.71 -8.81
C LEU A 375 1.68 -6.86 -10.08
N SER A 376 1.60 -5.52 -9.98
CA SER A 376 1.79 -4.64 -11.15
C SER A 376 3.16 -4.79 -11.79
N GLU A 377 4.17 -5.19 -11.02
CA GLU A 377 5.53 -5.42 -11.51
C GLU A 377 5.62 -6.55 -12.54
N TYR A 378 4.61 -7.42 -12.63
CA TYR A 378 4.55 -8.56 -13.56
C TYR A 378 3.63 -8.33 -14.76
N MET A 379 2.87 -7.24 -14.75
CA MET A 379 2.01 -6.83 -15.87
C MET A 379 2.71 -5.81 -16.78
N ARG A 380 3.56 -4.96 -16.18
CA ARG A 380 4.34 -3.93 -16.88
C ARG A 380 5.24 -4.56 -17.95
N THR A 381 5.27 -3.92 -19.11
CA THR A 381 6.13 -4.23 -20.26
C THR A 381 6.96 -3.01 -20.57
#